data_AF-A0A957KUY9-F1
#
_entry.id   AF-A0A957KUY9-F1
#
_cell.length_a   1.000
_cell.length_b   1.000
_cell.length_c   1.000
_cell.angle_alpha   90.00
_cell.angle_beta   90.00
_cell.angle_gamma   90.00
#
_symmetry.space_group_name_H-M   'P 1'
#
loop_
_entity.id
_entity.type
_entity.pdbx_description
1 polymer ?
#
loop_
_entity_poly.entity_id
_entity_poly.type
_entity_poly.pdbx_seq_one_letter_code
_entity_poly.pdbx_strand_id
1 'polypeptide(L)'
;NLQQAAAAGVRIHSSTVITRQNYHQVDEIAALSRSLGARRAVFNRYLGAAAPALEPDAAQLRHAVQGIEQLIQRHAGYGRDEFDVRYGNCIPQCFTPSSSSGCWAGIAYCTIDPWGNLRPCNHSPTIVGNLFESSITELWHSETMTRWRGLTPAGCADCTAFDLCRGGCRALVELRQQDPLIGEPLSEHEAPRIIQLPQHRRPLLACTVRPESFGYSLVRGHALVQATHAAESLLDRLDGTMSLQEVSDEYGEDGLEFVGVLYLNGMLSLAN
;
A
#
# COMPACT_ATOMS: atom_id res chain seq x y z
N ASN A 1 16.13 -20.71 9.54
CA ASN A 1 15.19 -19.70 10.08
C ASN A 1 13.83 -19.74 9.38
N LEU A 2 13.70 -19.39 8.10
CA LEU A 2 12.38 -19.36 7.43
C LEU A 2 11.68 -20.74 7.45
N GLN A 3 12.36 -21.80 7.00
CA GLN A 3 11.80 -23.17 7.03
C GLN A 3 11.44 -23.64 8.45
N GLN A 4 12.25 -23.27 9.45
CA GLN A 4 11.98 -23.63 10.85
C GLN A 4 10.73 -22.92 11.38
N ALA A 5 10.58 -21.62 11.10
CA ALA A 5 9.41 -20.85 11.47
C ALA A 5 8.15 -21.36 10.73
N ALA A 6 8.29 -21.76 9.46
CA ALA A 6 7.19 -22.33 8.68
C ALA A 6 6.76 -23.69 9.26
N ALA A 7 7.72 -24.55 9.60
CA ALA A 7 7.45 -25.83 10.26
C ALA A 7 6.77 -25.67 11.64
N ALA A 8 7.03 -24.55 12.32
CA ALA A 8 6.35 -24.17 13.56
C ALA A 8 4.98 -23.51 13.35
N GLY A 9 4.47 -23.42 12.11
CA GLY A 9 3.18 -22.81 11.79
C GLY A 9 3.16 -21.28 11.78
N VAL A 10 4.33 -20.63 11.85
CA VAL A 10 4.43 -19.17 11.78
C VAL A 10 4.19 -18.71 10.35
N ARG A 11 3.38 -17.66 10.18
CA ARG A 11 3.19 -17.01 8.87
C ARG A 11 4.40 -16.17 8.51
N ILE A 12 4.97 -16.43 7.35
CA ILE A 12 6.23 -15.83 6.91
C ILE A 12 6.05 -15.11 5.59
N HIS A 13 6.66 -13.93 5.50
CA HIS A 13 6.85 -13.21 4.26
C HIS A 13 8.34 -12.94 4.08
N SER A 14 8.88 -13.07 2.87
CA SER A 14 10.21 -12.59 2.56
C SER A 14 10.17 -11.11 2.18
N SER A 15 11.21 -10.35 2.52
CA SER A 15 11.39 -8.97 2.07
C SER A 15 12.75 -8.83 1.42
N THR A 16 12.77 -8.40 0.16
CA THR A 16 13.99 -8.27 -0.65
C THR A 16 14.14 -6.84 -1.13
N VAL A 17 15.36 -6.31 -1.04
CA VAL A 17 15.72 -5.04 -1.69
C VAL A 17 16.29 -5.34 -3.07
N ILE A 18 15.74 -4.69 -4.10
CA ILE A 18 16.21 -4.77 -5.47
C ILE A 18 17.51 -3.96 -5.58
N THR A 19 18.55 -4.59 -6.10
CA THR A 19 19.89 -4.05 -6.29
C THR A 19 20.38 -4.32 -7.73
N ARG A 20 21.51 -3.71 -8.10
CA ARG A 20 22.22 -4.00 -9.36
C ARG A 20 22.54 -5.47 -9.55
N GLN A 21 22.73 -6.20 -8.46
CA GLN A 21 23.16 -7.60 -8.48
C GLN A 21 21.98 -8.55 -8.69
N ASN A 22 20.75 -8.19 -8.30
CA ASN A 22 19.64 -9.13 -8.22
C ASN A 22 18.37 -8.69 -9.01
N TYR A 23 18.38 -7.52 -9.65
CA TYR A 23 17.20 -7.00 -10.37
C TYR A 23 16.64 -7.94 -11.45
N HIS A 24 17.48 -8.81 -12.01
CA HIS A 24 17.13 -9.77 -13.05
C HIS A 24 16.68 -11.13 -12.49
N GLN A 25 16.68 -11.30 -11.16
CA GLN A 25 16.42 -12.57 -10.48
C GLN A 25 15.06 -12.58 -9.73
N VAL A 26 14.13 -11.69 -10.10
CA VAL A 26 12.87 -11.51 -9.37
C VAL A 26 12.07 -12.82 -9.31
N ASP A 27 11.99 -13.55 -10.42
CA ASP A 27 11.32 -14.85 -10.51
C ASP A 27 11.96 -15.91 -9.61
N GLU A 28 13.29 -16.05 -9.67
CA GLU A 28 14.03 -17.01 -8.84
C GLU A 28 13.92 -16.68 -7.35
N ILE A 29 13.95 -15.39 -7.00
CA ILE A 29 13.78 -14.94 -5.63
C ILE A 29 12.37 -15.25 -5.12
N ALA A 30 11.33 -15.00 -5.93
CA ALA A 30 9.97 -15.33 -5.56
C ALA A 30 9.77 -16.85 -5.40
N ALA A 31 10.32 -17.64 -6.33
CA ALA A 31 10.30 -19.10 -6.25
C ALA A 31 11.05 -19.63 -5.02
N LEU A 32 12.21 -19.06 -4.71
CA LEU A 32 12.98 -19.38 -3.51
C LEU A 32 12.16 -19.08 -2.24
N SER A 33 11.57 -17.89 -2.14
CA SER A 33 10.72 -17.51 -1.00
C SER A 33 9.58 -18.50 -0.78
N ARG A 34 8.90 -18.91 -1.86
CA ARG A 34 7.85 -19.94 -1.79
C ARG A 34 8.40 -21.27 -1.30
N SER A 35 9.54 -21.73 -1.84
CA SER A 35 10.17 -23.01 -1.45
C SER A 35 10.63 -23.04 0.02
N LEU A 36 10.91 -21.87 0.60
CA LEU A 36 11.29 -21.71 2.00
C LEU A 36 10.09 -21.63 2.95
N GLY A 37 8.86 -21.72 2.44
CA GLY A 37 7.62 -21.68 3.22
C GLY A 37 7.05 -20.28 3.44
N ALA A 38 7.51 -19.27 2.70
CA ALA A 38 6.89 -17.95 2.76
C ALA A 38 5.56 -17.96 2.00
N ARG A 39 4.54 -17.33 2.57
CA ARG A 39 3.25 -17.04 1.91
C ARG A 39 3.29 -15.78 1.05
N ARG A 40 4.36 -14.99 1.15
CA ARG A 40 4.50 -13.76 0.37
C ARG A 40 5.94 -13.46 0.03
N ALA A 41 6.16 -13.01 -1.21
CA ALA A 41 7.39 -12.34 -1.58
C ALA A 41 7.16 -10.82 -1.71
N VAL A 42 7.86 -10.04 -0.88
CA VAL A 42 7.84 -8.58 -0.90
C VAL A 42 9.11 -8.06 -1.54
N PHE A 43 8.97 -7.17 -2.53
CA PHE A 43 10.09 -6.50 -3.19
C PHE A 43 10.07 -5.00 -2.88
N ASN A 44 11.25 -4.47 -2.57
CA ASN A 44 11.47 -3.08 -2.22
C ASN A 44 12.51 -2.51 -3.17
N ARG A 45 12.34 -1.29 -3.66
CA ARG A 45 13.48 -0.56 -4.21
C ARG A 45 14.40 -0.09 -3.09
N TYR A 46 15.65 0.17 -3.41
CA TYR A 46 16.60 0.76 -2.48
C TYR A 46 16.17 2.17 -2.05
N LEU A 47 16.12 2.42 -0.73
CA LEU A 47 15.84 3.72 -0.13
C LEU A 47 16.97 4.05 0.85
N GLY A 48 17.83 5.01 0.50
CA GLY A 48 18.99 5.37 1.33
C GLY A 48 19.79 6.52 0.72
N ALA A 49 21.01 6.76 1.20
CA ALA A 49 21.96 7.67 0.54
C ALA A 49 22.41 7.10 -0.82
N ALA A 50 22.97 7.91 -1.71
CA ALA A 50 23.44 7.43 -3.01
C ALA A 50 24.48 6.31 -2.85
N ALA A 51 24.24 5.15 -3.46
CA ALA A 51 25.04 3.95 -3.40
C ALA A 51 25.16 3.31 -4.81
N PRO A 52 26.00 3.86 -5.72
CA PRO A 52 26.08 3.42 -7.11
C PRO A 52 26.46 1.94 -7.29
N ALA A 53 27.12 1.33 -6.30
CA ALA A 53 27.46 -0.08 -6.33
C ALA A 53 26.25 -1.01 -6.05
N LEU A 54 25.19 -0.49 -5.44
CA LEU A 54 24.00 -1.25 -5.03
C LEU A 54 22.75 -0.84 -5.82
N GLU A 55 22.61 0.43 -6.19
CA GLU A 55 21.39 0.95 -6.80
C GLU A 55 21.22 0.52 -8.26
N PRO A 56 20.12 -0.18 -8.60
CA PRO A 56 19.82 -0.46 -10.01
C PRO A 56 19.67 0.87 -10.75
N ASP A 57 20.18 0.93 -11.98
CA ASP A 57 19.84 2.06 -12.85
C ASP A 57 18.35 2.00 -13.28
N ALA A 58 17.89 3.05 -13.95
CA ALA A 58 16.49 3.14 -14.35
C ALA A 58 16.02 1.99 -15.26
N ALA A 59 16.89 1.46 -16.13
CA ALA A 59 16.53 0.35 -17.01
C ALA A 59 16.46 -0.96 -16.22
N GLN A 60 17.43 -1.19 -15.33
CA GLN A 60 17.46 -2.34 -14.42
C GLN A 60 16.24 -2.35 -13.50
N LEU A 61 15.86 -1.21 -12.92
CA LEU A 61 14.70 -1.14 -12.06
C LEU A 61 13.39 -1.32 -12.83
N ARG A 62 13.25 -0.76 -14.04
CA ARG A 62 12.09 -1.03 -14.91
C ARG A 62 11.96 -2.51 -15.23
N HIS A 63 13.05 -3.19 -15.53
CA HIS A 63 13.06 -4.64 -15.75
C HIS A 63 12.55 -5.41 -14.53
N ALA A 64 13.04 -5.07 -13.33
CA ALA A 64 12.57 -5.70 -12.10
C ALA A 64 11.08 -5.43 -11.84
N VAL A 65 10.61 -4.19 -12.02
CA VAL A 65 9.20 -3.82 -11.84
C VAL A 65 8.29 -4.60 -12.81
N GLN A 66 8.69 -4.73 -14.08
CA GLN A 66 7.97 -5.56 -15.05
C GLN A 66 7.87 -7.03 -14.63
N GLY A 67 8.98 -7.62 -14.15
CA GLY A 67 8.99 -8.99 -13.62
C GLY A 67 8.08 -9.15 -12.40
N ILE A 68 8.07 -8.16 -11.49
CA ILE A 68 7.19 -8.15 -10.31
C ILE A 68 5.72 -8.07 -10.74
N GLU A 69 5.35 -7.19 -11.66
CA GLU A 69 3.97 -7.10 -12.17
C GLU A 69 3.51 -8.42 -12.79
N GLN A 70 4.36 -9.06 -13.59
CA GLN A 70 4.06 -10.37 -14.18
C GLN A 70 3.84 -11.44 -13.12
N LEU A 71 4.62 -11.43 -12.03
CA LEU A 71 4.40 -12.34 -10.89
C LEU A 71 3.08 -12.03 -10.18
N ILE A 72 2.79 -10.76 -9.91
CA ILE A 72 1.54 -10.31 -9.29
C ILE A 72 0.34 -10.79 -10.10
N GLN A 73 0.40 -10.64 -11.43
CA GLN A 73 -0.66 -11.10 -12.34
C GLN A 73 -0.78 -12.62 -12.37
N ARG A 74 0.34 -13.35 -12.45
CA ARG A 74 0.35 -14.83 -12.42
C ARG A 74 -0.26 -15.42 -11.14
N HIS A 75 -0.10 -14.71 -10.02
CA HIS A 75 -0.65 -15.12 -8.72
C HIS A 75 -1.98 -14.43 -8.38
N ALA A 76 -2.52 -13.58 -9.26
CA ALA A 76 -3.82 -12.96 -9.09
C ALA A 76 -4.92 -13.95 -9.52
N GLY A 77 -5.34 -14.83 -8.62
CA GLY A 77 -6.43 -15.79 -8.88
C GLY A 77 -7.14 -16.22 -7.61
N TYR A 78 -8.47 -16.25 -7.67
CA TYR A 78 -9.30 -16.76 -6.59
C TYR A 78 -9.03 -18.26 -6.38
N GLY A 79 -8.46 -18.61 -5.22
CA GLY A 79 -8.70 -19.90 -4.59
C GLY A 79 -7.70 -21.05 -4.84
N ARG A 80 -6.47 -20.85 -5.33
CA ARG A 80 -5.54 -22.00 -5.49
C ARG A 80 -4.07 -21.87 -5.06
N ASP A 81 -3.61 -20.76 -4.50
CA ASP A 81 -2.32 -20.75 -3.77
C ASP A 81 -2.30 -19.58 -2.78
N GLU A 82 -1.92 -19.83 -1.51
CA GLU A 82 -1.75 -18.78 -0.48
C GLU A 82 -0.52 -17.88 -0.73
N PHE A 83 0.13 -18.00 -1.89
CA PHE A 83 1.34 -17.28 -2.22
C PHE A 83 1.04 -16.02 -3.04
N ASP A 84 1.35 -14.84 -2.50
CA ASP A 84 1.25 -13.57 -3.23
C ASP A 84 2.59 -12.83 -3.35
N VAL A 85 2.69 -11.96 -4.36
CA VAL A 85 3.84 -11.07 -4.57
C VAL A 85 3.38 -9.63 -4.37
N ARG A 86 4.19 -8.78 -3.73
CA ARG A 86 3.84 -7.37 -3.46
C ARG A 86 5.04 -6.44 -3.47
N TYR A 87 4.78 -5.16 -3.68
CA TYR A 87 5.72 -4.10 -3.33
C TYR A 87 5.70 -3.84 -1.82
N GLY A 88 6.89 -3.64 -1.24
CA GLY A 88 7.04 -3.21 0.15
C GLY A 88 7.23 -1.70 0.32
N ASN A 89 7.59 -1.00 -0.76
CA ASN A 89 7.69 0.45 -0.80
C ASN A 89 7.26 1.00 -2.17
N CYS A 90 7.03 2.32 -2.23
CA CYS A 90 6.40 2.95 -3.38
C CYS A 90 7.32 2.97 -4.62
N ILE A 91 6.76 2.63 -5.78
CA ILE A 91 7.28 2.95 -7.11
C ILE A 91 6.40 4.09 -7.66
N PRO A 92 6.95 5.26 -8.00
CA PRO A 92 6.15 6.36 -8.55
C PRO A 92 5.48 5.97 -9.88
N GLN A 93 4.21 6.32 -10.04
CA GLN A 93 3.43 5.97 -11.23
C GLN A 93 3.95 6.65 -12.51
N CYS A 94 4.58 7.81 -12.39
CA CYS A 94 5.26 8.51 -13.50
C CYS A 94 6.61 7.88 -13.90
N PHE A 95 7.14 6.93 -13.12
CA PHE A 95 8.37 6.20 -13.47
C PHE A 95 8.09 5.06 -14.44
N THR A 96 7.17 4.17 -14.04
CA THR A 96 6.73 3.02 -14.81
C THR A 96 5.38 2.58 -14.25
N PRO A 97 4.43 2.14 -15.09
CA PRO A 97 3.18 1.55 -14.62
C PRO A 97 3.46 0.39 -13.67
N SER A 98 2.80 0.39 -12.51
CA SER A 98 2.90 -0.69 -11.53
C SER A 98 1.70 -0.68 -10.59
N SER A 99 1.41 -1.82 -9.96
CA SER A 99 0.40 -1.93 -8.90
C SER A 99 0.90 -1.42 -7.54
N SER A 100 2.02 -0.70 -7.49
CA SER A 100 2.55 -0.13 -6.25
C SER A 100 1.65 1.00 -5.74
N SER A 101 1.35 0.98 -4.45
CA SER A 101 0.66 2.08 -3.76
C SER A 101 1.65 3.11 -3.20
N GLY A 102 1.14 4.31 -2.93
CA GLY A 102 1.84 5.41 -2.29
C GLY A 102 2.14 5.18 -0.81
N CYS A 103 3.06 5.99 -0.29
CA CYS A 103 3.51 5.88 1.09
C CYS A 103 2.53 6.54 2.08
N TRP A 104 2.24 5.84 3.18
CA TRP A 104 1.35 6.29 4.26
C TRP A 104 2.10 6.76 5.52
N ALA A 105 3.42 6.93 5.44
CA ALA A 105 4.24 7.45 6.54
C ALA A 105 3.76 8.85 6.98
N GLY A 106 3.50 9.00 8.28
CA GLY A 106 2.95 10.21 8.88
C GLY A 106 1.45 10.43 8.60
N ILE A 107 0.78 9.49 7.92
CA ILE A 107 -0.66 9.55 7.59
C ILE A 107 -1.42 8.39 8.25
N ALA A 108 -0.90 7.17 8.17
CA ALA A 108 -1.50 5.99 8.83
C ALA A 108 -0.51 5.24 9.72
N TYR A 109 0.79 5.50 9.60
CA TYR A 109 1.80 4.89 10.46
C TYR A 109 2.96 5.86 10.76
N CYS A 110 3.69 5.55 11.83
CA CYS A 110 4.98 6.13 12.18
C CYS A 110 5.97 5.02 12.59
N THR A 111 7.18 5.40 12.94
CA THR A 111 8.20 4.49 13.48
C THR A 111 8.61 4.97 14.85
N ILE A 112 8.74 4.05 15.80
CA ILE A 112 9.26 4.32 17.14
C ILE A 112 10.59 3.57 17.26
N ASP A 113 11.66 4.27 17.60
CA ASP A 113 12.96 3.64 17.83
C ASP A 113 13.10 3.10 19.27
N PRO A 114 14.18 2.33 19.58
CA PRO A 114 14.36 1.76 20.92
C PRO A 114 14.51 2.78 22.06
N TRP A 115 14.74 4.06 21.75
CA TRP A 115 14.85 5.14 22.74
C TRP A 115 13.55 5.93 22.90
N GLY A 116 12.46 5.48 22.28
CA GLY A 116 11.15 6.12 22.36
C GLY A 116 10.97 7.30 21.39
N ASN A 117 11.93 7.55 20.49
CA ASN A 117 11.77 8.63 19.51
C ASN A 117 10.77 8.23 18.43
N LEU A 118 9.80 9.09 18.20
CA LEU A 118 8.84 8.98 17.11
C LEU A 118 9.45 9.61 15.85
N ARG A 119 9.43 8.85 14.76
CA ARG A 119 9.85 9.27 13.42
C ARG A 119 8.68 9.06 12.46
N PRO A 120 8.51 9.89 11.42
CA PRO A 120 7.37 9.73 10.51
C PRO A 120 7.50 8.48 9.63
N CYS A 121 8.73 8.06 9.34
CA CYS A 121 9.07 6.91 8.51
C CYS A 121 10.34 6.22 9.04
N ASN A 122 10.46 4.91 8.86
CA ASN A 122 11.66 4.15 9.23
C ASN A 122 12.89 4.52 8.38
N HIS A 123 12.70 5.21 7.24
CA HIS A 123 13.77 5.74 6.40
C HIS A 123 14.08 7.23 6.65
N SER A 124 13.27 7.95 7.45
CA SER A 124 13.42 9.39 7.69
C SER A 124 14.31 9.68 8.90
N PRO A 125 15.42 10.43 8.80
CA PRO A 125 16.20 10.80 9.99
C PRO A 125 15.46 11.75 10.95
N THR A 126 14.36 12.39 10.53
CA THR A 126 13.59 13.31 11.37
C THR A 126 13.00 12.64 12.60
N ILE A 127 13.40 13.14 13.77
CA ILE A 127 12.73 12.88 15.05
C ILE A 127 11.60 13.91 15.22
N VAL A 128 10.37 13.43 15.35
CA VAL A 128 9.18 14.24 15.61
C VAL A 128 9.12 14.64 17.09
N GLY A 129 9.55 13.74 17.98
CA GLY A 129 9.65 13.94 19.42
C GLY A 129 9.84 12.61 20.14
N ASN A 130 9.78 12.59 21.47
CA ASN A 130 9.97 11.39 22.28
C ASN A 130 8.70 11.04 23.08
N LEU A 131 8.30 9.76 23.05
CA LEU A 131 7.08 9.28 23.71
C LEU A 131 7.18 9.20 25.24
N PHE A 132 8.38 9.35 25.82
CA PHE A 132 8.56 9.53 27.25
C PHE A 132 8.24 10.96 27.72
N GLU A 133 8.15 11.91 26.79
CA GLU A 133 7.96 13.34 27.08
C GLU A 133 6.63 13.89 26.56
N SER A 134 6.07 13.30 25.50
CA SER A 134 4.83 13.77 24.87
C SER A 134 3.96 12.61 24.39
N SER A 135 2.65 12.81 24.34
CA SER A 135 1.73 11.81 23.83
C SER A 135 1.89 11.61 22.31
N ILE A 136 1.53 10.42 21.81
CA ILE A 136 1.52 10.17 20.37
C ILE A 136 0.61 11.14 19.62
N THR A 137 -0.51 11.54 20.21
CA THR A 137 -1.46 12.49 19.62
C THR A 137 -0.84 13.87 19.45
N GLU A 138 -0.13 14.38 20.45
CA GLU A 138 0.56 15.68 20.36
C GLU A 138 1.64 15.63 19.28
N LEU A 139 2.48 14.59 19.27
CA LEU A 139 3.53 14.42 18.27
C LEU A 139 2.94 14.27 16.85
N TRP A 140 1.80 13.59 16.71
CA TRP A 140 1.11 13.38 15.43
C TRP A 140 0.52 14.67 14.83
N HIS A 141 0.17 15.64 15.67
CA HIS A 141 -0.35 16.96 15.26
C HIS A 141 0.72 18.06 15.34
N SER A 142 1.98 17.71 15.58
CA SER A 142 3.09 18.66 15.65
C SER A 142 3.38 19.32 14.29
N GLU A 143 4.05 20.47 14.35
CA GLU A 143 4.56 21.15 13.16
C GLU A 143 5.55 20.26 12.39
N THR A 144 6.38 19.48 13.09
CA THR A 144 7.34 18.55 12.47
C THR A 144 6.63 17.49 11.63
N MET A 145 5.56 16.87 12.15
CA MET A 145 4.75 15.91 11.40
C MET A 145 4.00 16.58 10.23
N THR A 146 3.53 17.81 10.44
CA THR A 146 2.86 18.61 9.39
C THR A 146 3.82 18.93 8.24
N ARG A 147 5.04 19.38 8.55
CA ARG A 147 6.11 19.61 7.58
C ARG A 147 6.47 18.34 6.82
N TRP A 148 6.55 17.20 7.50
CA TRP A 148 6.76 15.91 6.86
C TRP A 148 5.67 15.60 5.83
N ARG A 149 4.38 15.73 6.20
CA ARG A 149 3.27 15.52 5.26
C ARG A 149 3.35 16.45 4.04
N GLY A 150 3.85 17.67 4.26
CA GLY A 150 4.07 18.69 3.24
C GLY A 150 5.24 18.43 2.28
N LEU A 151 6.07 17.39 2.47
CA LEU A 151 7.16 17.02 1.54
C LEU A 151 6.67 16.40 0.22
N THR A 152 5.50 16.79 -0.25
CA THR A 152 4.96 16.40 -1.55
C THR A 152 5.65 17.23 -2.64
N PRO A 153 6.28 16.59 -3.65
CA PRO A 153 6.94 17.32 -4.73
C PRO A 153 5.98 18.21 -5.53
N ALA A 154 6.52 19.28 -6.11
CA ALA A 154 5.75 20.22 -6.93
C ALA A 154 5.06 19.50 -8.11
N GLY A 155 3.84 19.94 -8.46
CA GLY A 155 3.04 19.35 -9.52
C GLY A 155 2.38 18.00 -9.18
N CYS A 156 2.81 17.30 -8.13
CA CYS A 156 2.18 16.04 -7.74
C CYS A 156 0.75 16.24 -7.20
N ALA A 157 0.43 17.39 -6.60
CA ALA A 157 -0.90 17.66 -6.04
C ALA A 157 -2.01 17.67 -7.12
N ASP A 158 -1.66 18.06 -8.35
CA ASP A 158 -2.59 18.12 -9.49
C ASP A 158 -2.46 16.88 -10.41
N CYS A 159 -1.63 15.91 -10.02
CA CYS A 159 -1.41 14.68 -10.79
C CYS A 159 -2.63 13.77 -10.67
N THR A 160 -3.12 13.24 -11.80
CA THR A 160 -4.24 12.28 -11.82
C THR A 160 -3.97 11.00 -11.02
N ALA A 161 -2.70 10.62 -10.85
CA ALA A 161 -2.29 9.46 -10.06
C ALA A 161 -2.07 9.77 -8.57
N PHE A 162 -2.35 10.99 -8.09
CA PHE A 162 -1.95 11.43 -6.74
C PHE A 162 -2.56 10.57 -5.63
N ASP A 163 -3.83 10.21 -5.72
CA ASP A 163 -4.52 9.45 -4.67
C ASP A 163 -3.89 8.07 -4.46
N LEU A 164 -3.45 7.44 -5.56
CA LEU A 164 -2.73 6.18 -5.54
C LEU A 164 -1.26 6.35 -5.16
N CYS A 165 -0.53 7.27 -5.80
CA CYS A 165 0.93 7.39 -5.75
C CYS A 165 1.46 8.24 -4.58
N ARG A 166 0.76 9.33 -4.26
CA ARG A 166 1.05 10.29 -3.17
C ARG A 166 2.41 10.98 -3.27
N GLY A 167 2.93 11.15 -4.48
CA GLY A 167 4.16 11.93 -4.73
C GLY A 167 5.47 11.19 -4.39
N GLY A 168 5.50 9.86 -4.51
CA GLY A 168 6.71 9.06 -4.35
C GLY A 168 7.20 8.91 -2.90
N CYS A 169 8.50 8.80 -2.68
CA CYS A 169 9.10 8.56 -1.36
C CYS A 169 9.57 9.85 -0.69
N ARG A 170 8.80 10.35 0.28
CA ARG A 170 9.16 11.53 1.10
C ARG A 170 10.51 11.38 1.83
N ALA A 171 10.88 10.16 2.24
CA ALA A 171 12.18 9.92 2.88
C ALA A 171 13.34 10.15 1.91
N LEU A 172 13.18 9.84 0.62
CA LEU A 172 14.20 10.18 -0.38
C LEU A 172 14.23 11.68 -0.67
N VAL A 173 13.09 12.36 -0.67
CA VAL A 173 13.04 13.83 -0.76
C VAL A 173 13.83 14.45 0.40
N GLU A 174 13.66 13.96 1.62
CA GLU A 174 14.43 14.43 2.77
C GLU A 174 15.93 14.11 2.65
N LEU A 175 16.29 12.89 2.25
CA LEU A 175 17.68 12.42 2.20
C LEU A 175 18.49 12.92 0.99
N ARG A 176 17.82 13.15 -0.14
CA ARG A 176 18.44 13.41 -1.45
C ARG A 176 17.88 14.65 -2.15
N GLN A 177 17.02 15.43 -1.48
CA GLN A 177 16.27 16.57 -2.02
C GLN A 177 15.20 16.20 -3.07
N GLN A 178 15.29 15.01 -3.67
CA GLN A 178 14.31 14.47 -4.60
C GLN A 178 14.26 12.95 -4.54
N ASP A 179 13.11 12.39 -4.89
CA ASP A 179 13.02 10.98 -5.27
C ASP A 179 13.43 10.84 -6.76
N PRO A 180 14.52 10.13 -7.08
CA PRO A 180 15.07 10.06 -8.44
C PRO A 180 14.17 9.33 -9.45
N LEU A 181 13.10 8.70 -9.00
CA LEU A 181 12.13 8.05 -9.89
C LEU A 181 10.95 8.95 -10.24
N ILE A 182 10.79 10.10 -9.59
CA ILE A 182 9.72 11.03 -9.92
C ILE A 182 10.06 11.72 -11.24
N GLY A 183 9.24 11.46 -12.26
CA GLY A 183 9.18 12.22 -13.50
C GLY A 183 8.04 13.23 -13.49
N GLU A 184 7.66 13.70 -14.68
CA GLU A 184 6.56 14.65 -14.86
C GLU A 184 5.21 14.11 -14.33
N PRO A 185 4.35 14.98 -13.77
CA PRO A 185 2.99 14.61 -13.39
C PRO A 185 2.20 14.01 -14.55
N LEU A 186 1.39 13.00 -14.26
CA LEU A 186 0.55 12.34 -15.25
C LEU A 186 -0.74 13.13 -15.46
N SER A 187 -1.03 13.48 -16.72
CA SER A 187 -2.31 14.05 -17.14
C SER A 187 -3.41 13.00 -17.28
N GLU A 188 -3.02 11.73 -17.47
CA GLU A 188 -3.90 10.58 -17.54
C GLU A 188 -3.26 9.44 -16.74
N HIS A 189 -4.05 8.78 -15.89
CA HIS A 189 -3.64 7.59 -15.15
C HIS A 189 -4.72 6.53 -15.31
N GLU A 190 -4.31 5.32 -15.72
CA GLU A 190 -5.24 4.23 -16.01
C GLU A 190 -6.02 3.89 -14.73
N ALA A 191 -7.35 3.94 -14.85
CA ALA A 191 -8.30 3.77 -13.76
C ALA A 191 -8.03 2.50 -12.92
N PRO A 192 -8.43 2.47 -11.64
CA PRO A 192 -8.31 1.28 -10.79
C PRO A 192 -8.85 0.03 -11.50
N ARG A 193 -8.28 -1.14 -11.15
CA ARG A 193 -8.67 -2.45 -11.69
C ARG A 193 -10.20 -2.57 -11.78
N ILE A 194 -10.73 -2.59 -13.01
CA ILE A 194 -12.13 -2.89 -13.25
C ILE A 194 -12.36 -4.35 -12.88
N ILE A 195 -13.10 -4.57 -11.80
CA ILE A 195 -13.56 -5.90 -11.41
C ILE A 195 -15.00 -6.09 -11.89
N GLN A 196 -15.25 -7.24 -12.50
CA GLN A 196 -16.60 -7.64 -12.89
C GLN A 196 -17.16 -8.54 -11.78
N LEU A 197 -18.13 -8.04 -11.03
CA LEU A 197 -18.80 -8.78 -9.97
C LEU A 197 -20.22 -9.16 -10.42
N PRO A 198 -20.68 -10.40 -10.19
CA PRO A 198 -22.04 -10.78 -10.57
C PRO A 198 -23.08 -9.99 -9.77
N GLN A 199 -24.00 -9.31 -10.47
CA GLN A 199 -24.99 -8.39 -9.90
C GLN A 199 -25.84 -8.97 -8.75
N HIS A 200 -26.12 -10.27 -8.77
CA HIS A 200 -26.96 -10.94 -7.76
C HIS A 200 -26.23 -11.20 -6.43
N ARG A 201 -24.89 -11.04 -6.38
CA ARG A 201 -24.11 -11.33 -5.19
C ARG A 201 -24.42 -10.30 -4.10
N ARG A 202 -24.35 -10.74 -2.85
CA ARG A 202 -24.73 -9.92 -1.70
C ARG A 202 -23.50 -9.54 -0.87
N PRO A 203 -23.09 -8.26 -0.85
CA PRO A 203 -21.94 -7.83 -0.07
C PRO A 203 -22.19 -7.94 1.44
N LEU A 204 -21.27 -8.59 2.13
CA LEU A 204 -21.21 -8.69 3.59
C LEU A 204 -19.86 -8.17 4.08
N LEU A 205 -19.89 -7.13 4.90
CA LEU A 205 -18.70 -6.59 5.56
C LEU A 205 -17.99 -7.67 6.38
N ALA A 206 -16.68 -7.69 6.24
CA ALA A 206 -15.79 -8.65 6.88
C ALA A 206 -14.54 -7.94 7.41
N CYS A 207 -14.74 -6.79 8.06
CA CYS A 207 -13.72 -5.94 8.69
C CYS A 207 -14.26 -5.29 9.96
N THR A 208 -13.36 -4.73 10.78
CA THR A 208 -13.76 -3.89 11.92
C THR A 208 -14.08 -2.49 11.42
N VAL A 209 -15.27 -1.99 11.73
CA VAL A 209 -15.66 -0.59 11.46
C VAL A 209 -15.53 0.20 12.75
N ARG A 210 -14.78 1.30 12.72
CA ARG A 210 -14.57 2.19 13.87
C ARG A 210 -15.11 3.59 13.54
N PRO A 211 -16.02 4.15 14.35
CA PRO A 211 -16.43 5.53 14.18
C PRO A 211 -15.29 6.47 14.57
N GLU A 212 -15.11 7.53 13.79
CA GLU A 212 -14.10 8.56 13.92
C GLU A 212 -14.76 9.93 13.72
N SER A 213 -14.09 11.03 14.12
CA SER A 213 -14.67 12.38 13.97
C SER A 213 -15.00 12.75 12.51
N PHE A 214 -14.27 12.20 11.55
CA PHE A 214 -14.46 12.41 10.11
C PHE A 214 -15.45 11.42 9.45
N GLY A 215 -15.89 10.39 10.17
CA GLY A 215 -16.71 9.30 9.60
C GLY A 215 -16.31 7.95 10.19
N TYR A 216 -15.68 7.11 9.37
CA TYR A 216 -15.40 5.71 9.70
C TYR A 216 -14.00 5.29 9.26
N SER A 217 -13.33 4.51 10.10
CA SER A 217 -12.12 3.74 9.75
C SER A 217 -12.46 2.26 9.68
N LEU A 218 -12.34 1.67 8.49
CA LEU A 218 -12.52 0.25 8.24
C LEU A 218 -11.16 -0.44 8.24
N VAL A 219 -11.01 -1.47 9.08
CA VAL A 219 -9.73 -2.13 9.34
C VAL A 219 -9.85 -3.64 9.20
N ARG A 220 -8.99 -4.25 8.38
CA ARG A 220 -8.81 -5.71 8.31
C ARG A 220 -7.34 -6.06 8.14
N GLY A 221 -6.72 -6.59 9.20
CA GLY A 221 -5.28 -6.90 9.19
C GLY A 221 -4.44 -5.65 9.00
N HIS A 222 -3.82 -5.50 7.83
CA HIS A 222 -3.00 -4.33 7.46
C HIS A 222 -3.72 -3.36 6.53
N ALA A 223 -4.92 -3.72 6.06
CA ALA A 223 -5.70 -2.87 5.18
C ALA A 223 -6.50 -1.85 6.02
N LEU A 224 -6.50 -0.60 5.57
CA LEU A 224 -7.22 0.54 6.16
C LEU A 224 -7.94 1.28 5.04
N VAL A 225 -9.26 1.45 5.18
CA VAL A 225 -10.08 2.29 4.31
C VAL A 225 -10.77 3.32 5.20
N GLN A 226 -10.66 4.59 4.84
CA GLN A 226 -11.37 5.68 5.51
C GLN A 226 -12.58 6.05 4.69
N ALA A 227 -13.72 6.21 5.36
CA ALA A 227 -14.97 6.65 4.75
C ALA A 227 -15.49 7.86 5.53
N THR A 228 -16.12 8.81 4.84
CA THR A 228 -16.75 9.95 5.50
C THR A 228 -18.11 9.54 6.08
N HIS A 229 -18.75 10.43 6.85
CA HIS A 229 -20.13 10.22 7.32
C HIS A 229 -21.13 9.92 6.19
N ALA A 230 -20.82 10.31 4.94
CA ALA A 230 -21.67 10.02 3.78
C ALA A 230 -21.79 8.52 3.48
N ALA A 231 -20.84 7.69 3.93
CA ALA A 231 -20.86 6.25 3.70
C ALA A 231 -21.69 5.46 4.72
N GLU A 232 -22.18 6.09 5.79
CA GLU A 232 -22.88 5.42 6.89
C GLU A 232 -24.07 4.58 6.40
N SER A 233 -24.96 5.18 5.62
CA SER A 233 -26.16 4.52 5.13
C SER A 233 -25.86 3.32 4.23
N LEU A 234 -24.74 3.35 3.49
CA LEU A 234 -24.28 2.22 2.69
C LEU A 234 -23.68 1.14 3.59
N LEU A 235 -22.79 1.51 4.52
CA LEU A 235 -22.12 0.58 5.44
C LEU A 235 -23.12 -0.28 6.23
N ASP A 236 -24.20 0.32 6.71
CA ASP A 236 -25.26 -0.38 7.45
C ASP A 236 -25.99 -1.43 6.59
N ARG A 237 -25.97 -1.27 5.26
CA ARG A 237 -26.65 -2.16 4.30
C ARG A 237 -25.73 -3.23 3.71
N LEU A 238 -24.43 -3.19 4.00
CA LEU A 238 -23.47 -4.22 3.61
C LEU A 238 -23.47 -5.42 4.60
N ASP A 239 -24.67 -5.93 4.90
CA ASP A 239 -24.93 -7.01 5.86
C ASP A 239 -25.27 -8.36 5.18
N GLY A 240 -25.12 -8.43 3.85
CA GLY A 240 -25.46 -9.59 3.03
C GLY A 240 -26.94 -9.68 2.65
N THR A 241 -27.76 -8.66 2.91
CA THR A 241 -29.18 -8.66 2.51
C THR A 241 -29.40 -8.11 1.10
N MET A 242 -28.77 -6.98 0.77
CA MET A 242 -28.82 -6.37 -0.56
C MET A 242 -27.92 -7.08 -1.56
N SER A 243 -28.31 -7.05 -2.84
CA SER A 243 -27.49 -7.43 -3.99
C SER A 243 -26.66 -6.24 -4.49
N LEU A 244 -25.61 -6.51 -5.26
CA LEU A 244 -24.82 -5.46 -5.92
C LEU A 244 -25.65 -4.63 -6.90
N GLN A 245 -26.67 -5.21 -7.53
CA GLN A 245 -27.61 -4.43 -8.36
C GLN A 245 -28.36 -3.40 -7.52
N GLU A 246 -28.92 -3.82 -6.38
CA GLU A 246 -29.66 -2.91 -5.50
C GLU A 246 -28.73 -1.82 -4.91
N VAL A 247 -27.46 -2.15 -4.66
CA VAL A 247 -26.45 -1.15 -4.26
C VAL A 247 -26.26 -0.12 -5.39
N SER A 248 -26.14 -0.57 -6.64
CA SER A 248 -26.04 0.33 -7.80
C SER A 248 -27.26 1.23 -7.95
N ASP A 249 -28.45 0.68 -7.75
CA ASP A 249 -29.71 1.39 -7.94
C ASP A 249 -29.94 2.45 -6.85
N GLU A 250 -29.53 2.16 -5.61
CA GLU A 250 -29.75 3.04 -4.44
C GLU A 250 -28.60 4.04 -4.20
N TYR A 251 -27.35 3.65 -4.47
CA TYR A 251 -26.14 4.44 -4.15
C TYR A 251 -25.32 4.85 -5.38
N GLY A 252 -25.73 4.44 -6.57
CA GLY A 252 -25.06 4.78 -7.83
C GLY A 252 -23.67 4.15 -8.00
N GLU A 253 -22.91 4.71 -8.94
CA GLU A 253 -21.54 4.24 -9.23
C GLU A 253 -20.59 4.46 -8.05
N ASP A 254 -20.69 5.57 -7.33
CA ASP A 254 -19.85 5.86 -6.15
C ASP A 254 -20.02 4.79 -5.05
N GLY A 255 -21.25 4.31 -4.83
CA GLY A 255 -21.53 3.24 -3.88
C GLY A 255 -20.94 1.90 -4.32
N LEU A 256 -21.05 1.57 -5.61
CA LEU A 256 -20.42 0.38 -6.19
C LEU A 256 -18.90 0.46 -6.13
N GLU A 257 -18.31 1.62 -6.41
CA GLU A 257 -16.87 1.84 -6.34
C GLU A 257 -16.37 1.61 -4.91
N PHE A 258 -17.06 2.17 -3.91
CA PHE A 258 -16.74 1.94 -2.52
C PHE A 258 -16.81 0.45 -2.14
N VAL A 259 -17.86 -0.27 -2.54
CA VAL A 259 -17.96 -1.73 -2.36
C VAL A 259 -16.82 -2.47 -3.04
N GLY A 260 -16.44 -2.06 -4.25
CA GLY A 260 -15.30 -2.58 -4.99
C GLY A 260 -13.97 -2.39 -4.24
N VAL A 261 -13.75 -1.20 -3.68
CA VAL A 261 -12.58 -0.90 -2.83
C VAL A 261 -12.54 -1.82 -1.62
N LEU A 262 -13.66 -2.02 -0.92
CA LEU A 262 -13.72 -2.93 0.23
C LEU A 262 -13.45 -4.38 -0.20
N TYR A 263 -14.00 -4.83 -1.31
CA TYR A 263 -13.77 -6.17 -1.85
C TYR A 263 -12.31 -6.41 -2.22
N LEU A 264 -11.67 -5.47 -2.93
CA LEU A 264 -10.26 -5.55 -3.32
C LEU A 264 -9.32 -5.55 -2.12
N ASN A 265 -9.68 -4.86 -1.04
CA ASN A 265 -8.96 -4.88 0.22
C ASN A 265 -9.30 -6.09 1.12
N GLY A 266 -10.12 -7.01 0.61
CA GLY A 266 -10.59 -8.18 1.32
C GLY A 266 -11.45 -7.84 2.53
N MET A 267 -11.96 -6.62 2.66
CA MET A 267 -12.82 -6.14 3.76
C MET A 267 -14.29 -6.54 3.56
N LEU A 268 -14.61 -7.20 2.46
CA LEU A 268 -15.95 -7.57 2.07
C LEU A 268 -15.97 -8.97 1.48
N SER A 269 -16.97 -9.75 1.84
CA SER A 269 -17.28 -11.04 1.25
C SER A 269 -18.54 -10.94 0.40
N LEU A 270 -18.64 -11.76 -0.65
CA LEU A 270 -19.81 -11.81 -1.51
C LEU A 270 -20.54 -13.11 -1.22
N ALA A 271 -21.73 -13.04 -0.62
CA ALA A 271 -22.62 -14.20 -0.50
C ALA A 271 -23.35 -14.47 -1.83
N ASN A 272 -23.90 -15.68 -1.96
CA ASN A 272 -24.79 -16.04 -3.07
C ASN A 272 -26.18 -15.44 -2.89
#